data_AF-A0A1X7SKY1-F1
#
_entry.id   AF-A0A1X7SKY1-F1
#
_cell.length_a   1.000
_cell.length_b   1.000
_cell.length_c   1.000
_cell.angle_alpha   90.00
_cell.angle_beta   90.00
_cell.angle_gamma   90.00
#
_symmetry.space_group_name_H-M   'P 1'
#
loop_
_entity.id
_entity.type
_entity.pdbx_description
1 polymer ?
#
loop_
_entity_poly.entity_id
_entity_poly.type
_entity_poly.pdbx_seq_one_letter_code
_entity_poly.pdbx_strand_id
1 'polypeptide(L)'
;MEEDADAITSGSPSKRREVYEDSHSFLCNPMVPVSPPKYLGAKKRKGGGGGKERDSVVPMPRLQDPNLMEMTDKGVCLSMHQPWASLLVCGIKRHEGRSWYTSHRGKLWIASTAKEPDPAVIKDLESFYKDYYEDSGDITFPSSYPSGCLLGCVEVSDCLNRDEYTDKYPNGESESQFVFICHSPQELLIKQPIKGKHKLCEYILVVYH
;
A
#
# COMPACT_ATOMS: atom_id res chain seq x y z
N MET A 1 45.07 -59.85 12.22
CA MET A 1 44.73 -59.22 13.50
C MET A 1 43.23 -59.27 13.59
N GLU A 2 42.76 -60.30 14.28
CA GLU A 2 41.44 -60.36 14.90
C GLU A 2 41.31 -59.20 15.91
N GLU A 3 40.13 -58.60 16.05
CA GLU A 3 39.36 -58.65 17.29
C GLU A 3 37.93 -58.15 17.07
N ASP A 4 37.02 -58.86 17.73
CA ASP A 4 35.57 -58.86 17.63
C ASP A 4 34.89 -57.79 18.51
N ALA A 5 33.60 -57.57 18.19
CA ALA A 5 32.43 -57.30 19.06
C ALA A 5 32.50 -56.16 20.14
N ASP A 6 31.46 -55.38 20.42
CA ASP A 6 30.13 -55.82 20.81
C ASP A 6 29.02 -54.76 20.63
N ALA A 7 27.80 -55.28 20.63
CA ALA A 7 26.53 -54.62 20.37
C ALA A 7 26.00 -53.75 21.53
N ILE A 8 25.13 -52.78 21.19
CA ILE A 8 24.00 -52.42 22.05
C ILE A 8 22.75 -52.24 21.18
N THR A 9 21.76 -53.10 21.40
CA THR A 9 20.42 -53.03 20.84
C THR A 9 19.50 -52.29 21.82
N SER A 10 18.58 -51.46 21.33
CA SER A 10 17.12 -51.61 21.53
C SER A 10 16.38 -50.28 21.33
N GLY A 11 15.27 -50.34 20.58
CA GLY A 11 14.27 -49.26 20.49
C GLY A 11 13.72 -48.99 19.09
N SER A 12 12.76 -49.81 18.62
CA SER A 12 11.83 -49.39 17.55
C SER A 12 10.84 -48.35 18.09
N PRO A 13 10.32 -47.41 17.28
CA PRO A 13 9.03 -47.69 16.67
C PRO A 13 8.79 -47.10 15.26
N SER A 14 8.17 -47.94 14.44
CA SER A 14 6.94 -47.66 13.67
C SER A 14 6.87 -46.55 12.61
N LYS A 15 6.45 -46.99 11.42
CA LYS A 15 6.00 -46.21 10.26
C LYS A 15 5.05 -45.07 10.64
N ARG A 16 5.32 -43.87 10.13
CA ARG A 16 4.28 -42.97 9.63
C ARG A 16 4.86 -42.01 8.59
N ARG A 17 4.43 -42.17 7.33
CA ARG A 17 4.46 -41.09 6.35
C ARG A 17 3.38 -40.10 6.78
N GLU A 18 3.75 -38.96 7.32
CA GLU A 18 2.81 -37.87 7.52
C GLU A 18 2.81 -37.00 6.26
N VAL A 19 1.66 -37.08 5.59
CA VAL A 19 1.24 -36.24 4.49
C VAL A 19 1.12 -34.83 5.05
N TYR A 20 1.90 -33.88 4.52
CA TYR A 20 1.64 -32.46 4.77
C TYR A 20 0.28 -32.13 4.12
N GLU A 21 -0.73 -31.97 4.96
CA GLU A 21 -2.09 -31.62 4.58
C GLU A 21 -2.13 -30.11 4.29
N ASP A 22 -1.94 -29.77 3.02
CA ASP A 22 -2.06 -28.42 2.48
C ASP A 22 -3.53 -27.97 2.50
N SER A 23 -3.93 -27.43 3.64
CA SER A 23 -5.30 -26.99 3.94
C SER A 23 -5.66 -25.62 3.37
N HIS A 24 -4.83 -25.04 2.49
CA HIS A 24 -5.10 -23.74 1.86
C HIS A 24 -5.37 -23.80 0.35
N SER A 25 -5.34 -24.97 -0.27
CA SER A 25 -5.56 -25.14 -1.71
C SER A 25 -7.03 -25.06 -2.18
N PHE A 26 -8.01 -25.04 -1.27
CA PHE A 26 -9.44 -25.03 -1.63
C PHE A 26 -10.05 -23.65 -1.90
N LEU A 27 -9.37 -22.55 -1.55
CA LEU A 27 -9.95 -21.20 -1.69
C LEU A 27 -9.69 -20.55 -3.06
N CYS A 28 -8.83 -21.12 -3.89
CA CYS A 28 -8.47 -20.56 -5.20
C CYS A 28 -8.43 -21.63 -6.31
N ASN A 29 -9.33 -22.62 -6.27
CA ASN A 29 -9.46 -23.55 -7.39
C ASN A 29 -10.50 -23.02 -8.40
N PRO A 30 -10.09 -22.49 -9.57
CA PRO A 30 -11.02 -21.96 -10.58
C PRO A 30 -11.82 -23.06 -11.30
N MET A 31 -11.57 -24.33 -11.00
CA MET A 31 -12.24 -25.48 -11.59
C MET A 31 -13.26 -26.16 -10.67
N VAL A 32 -13.60 -25.59 -9.51
CA VAL A 32 -14.69 -26.14 -8.69
C VAL A 32 -16.01 -25.96 -9.45
N PRO A 33 -16.74 -27.03 -9.81
CA PRO A 33 -18.06 -26.91 -10.39
C PRO A 33 -19.03 -26.52 -9.27
N VAL A 34 -19.14 -25.22 -9.01
CA VAL A 34 -20.10 -24.69 -8.04
C VAL A 34 -21.49 -24.68 -8.70
N SER A 35 -22.46 -25.31 -8.06
CA SER A 35 -23.84 -25.25 -8.53
C SER A 35 -24.33 -23.80 -8.51
N PRO A 36 -25.00 -23.31 -9.57
CA PRO A 36 -25.54 -21.96 -9.57
C PRO A 36 -26.45 -21.74 -8.35
N PRO A 37 -26.36 -20.59 -7.67
CA PRO A 37 -27.20 -20.31 -6.52
C PRO A 37 -28.67 -20.34 -6.94
N LYS A 38 -29.46 -21.16 -6.23
CA LYS A 38 -30.90 -21.26 -6.48
C LYS A 38 -31.60 -20.05 -5.88
N TYR A 39 -32.13 -19.20 -6.73
CA TYR A 39 -32.96 -18.07 -6.31
C TYR A 39 -34.28 -18.59 -5.72
N LEU A 40 -34.46 -18.45 -4.40
CA LEU A 40 -35.75 -18.70 -3.76
C LEU A 40 -36.66 -17.50 -4.08
N GLY A 41 -37.46 -17.64 -5.14
CA GLY A 41 -38.40 -16.61 -5.56
C GLY A 41 -39.36 -16.23 -4.44
N ALA A 42 -39.43 -14.93 -4.13
CA ALA A 42 -40.45 -14.36 -3.26
C ALA A 42 -41.85 -14.67 -3.83
N LYS A 43 -42.77 -15.17 -2.97
CA LYS A 43 -44.17 -15.45 -3.34
C LYS A 43 -44.85 -14.20 -3.92
N LYS A 44 -45.13 -14.20 -5.22
CA LYS A 44 -45.95 -13.19 -5.90
C LYS A 44 -47.44 -13.51 -5.68
N ARG A 45 -48.20 -12.53 -5.16
CA ARG A 45 -49.67 -12.53 -5.20
C ARG A 45 -50.13 -12.32 -6.66
N LYS A 46 -51.20 -13.03 -7.05
CA LYS A 46 -51.79 -13.03 -8.41
C LYS A 46 -52.28 -11.63 -8.83
N GLY A 47 -51.94 -11.23 -10.05
CA GLY A 47 -52.55 -10.17 -10.83
C GLY A 47 -52.01 -10.23 -12.26
N GLY A 48 -52.88 -10.54 -13.23
CA GLY A 48 -52.50 -10.92 -14.59
C GLY A 48 -52.32 -9.77 -15.58
N GLY A 49 -51.77 -10.11 -16.75
CA GLY A 49 -51.96 -9.36 -18.01
C GLY A 49 -50.69 -8.79 -18.64
N GLY A 50 -50.27 -9.40 -19.76
CA GLY A 50 -49.77 -8.76 -20.99
C GLY A 50 -48.50 -7.91 -20.96
N GLY A 51 -47.43 -8.40 -21.60
CA GLY A 51 -46.10 -7.79 -21.62
C GLY A 51 -45.92 -6.51 -22.45
N LYS A 52 -44.93 -5.72 -22.04
CA LYS A 52 -44.03 -4.94 -22.90
C LYS A 52 -42.69 -4.80 -22.18
N GLU A 53 -41.67 -5.40 -22.79
CA GLU A 53 -40.29 -5.53 -22.34
C GLU A 53 -39.67 -4.14 -22.10
N ARG A 54 -39.20 -3.90 -20.88
CA ARG A 54 -38.27 -2.82 -20.53
C ARG A 54 -37.17 -3.47 -19.73
N ASP A 55 -35.93 -3.37 -20.21
CA ASP A 55 -34.73 -3.80 -19.50
C ASP A 55 -34.64 -3.05 -18.16
N SER A 56 -35.17 -3.67 -17.11
CA SER A 56 -34.94 -3.22 -15.74
C SER A 56 -33.59 -3.77 -15.30
N VAL A 57 -32.56 -2.95 -15.42
CA VAL A 57 -31.28 -3.17 -14.73
C VAL A 57 -31.61 -3.24 -13.24
N VAL A 58 -31.62 -4.46 -12.70
CA VAL A 58 -31.75 -4.68 -11.26
C VAL A 58 -30.52 -4.03 -10.62
N PRO A 59 -30.66 -3.05 -9.71
CA PRO A 59 -29.51 -2.52 -9.01
C PRO A 59 -28.96 -3.67 -8.16
N MET A 60 -27.85 -4.26 -8.60
CA MET A 60 -27.06 -5.12 -7.72
C MET A 60 -26.75 -4.27 -6.48
N PRO A 61 -27.16 -4.71 -5.28
CA PRO A 61 -26.71 -4.08 -4.05
C PRO A 61 -25.20 -4.18 -4.09
N ARG A 62 -24.52 -3.04 -4.23
CA ARG A 62 -23.06 -2.98 -4.16
C ARG A 62 -22.73 -3.40 -2.73
N LEU A 63 -22.41 -4.68 -2.55
CA LEU A 63 -21.84 -5.18 -1.32
C LEU A 63 -20.48 -4.47 -1.21
N GLN A 64 -20.47 -3.31 -0.56
CA GLN A 64 -19.26 -2.59 -0.20
C GLN A 64 -18.67 -3.35 0.98
N ASP A 65 -18.05 -4.48 0.68
CA ASP A 65 -17.21 -5.17 1.64
C ASP A 65 -15.98 -4.25 1.90
N PRO A 66 -15.80 -3.70 3.10
CA PRO A 66 -14.73 -2.73 3.38
C PRO A 66 -13.33 -3.28 3.03
N ASN A 67 -13.13 -4.58 3.23
CA ASN A 67 -11.89 -5.29 2.90
C ASN A 67 -11.63 -5.36 1.39
N LEU A 68 -12.67 -5.27 0.54
CA LEU A 68 -12.52 -5.29 -0.92
C LEU A 68 -12.17 -3.89 -1.46
N MET A 69 -12.63 -2.84 -0.79
CA MET A 69 -12.31 -1.46 -1.14
C MET A 69 -10.87 -1.08 -0.75
N GLU A 70 -10.34 -1.75 0.28
CA GLU A 70 -8.94 -1.74 0.69
C GLU A 70 -8.00 -2.35 -0.38
N MET A 71 -8.52 -3.20 -1.27
CA MET A 71 -7.75 -3.85 -2.35
C MET A 71 -7.79 -3.12 -3.69
N THR A 72 -8.66 -2.12 -3.87
CA THR A 72 -8.67 -1.32 -5.12
C THR A 72 -7.77 -0.10 -5.00
N ASP A 73 -6.58 -0.20 -5.59
CA ASP A 73 -5.71 0.93 -5.82
C ASP A 73 -6.43 1.98 -6.69
N LYS A 74 -6.78 3.12 -6.09
CA LYS A 74 -7.45 4.23 -6.78
C LYS A 74 -6.50 5.01 -7.70
N GLY A 75 -5.22 4.64 -7.73
CA GLY A 75 -4.19 5.31 -8.51
C GLY A 75 -3.98 6.77 -8.11
N VAL A 76 -4.23 7.12 -6.85
CA VAL A 76 -3.99 8.48 -6.35
C VAL A 76 -2.50 8.67 -6.20
N CYS A 77 -2.00 9.79 -6.73
CA CYS A 77 -0.59 10.03 -6.93
C CYS A 77 -0.25 11.45 -6.49
N LEU A 78 0.75 11.60 -5.64
CA LEU A 78 1.30 12.87 -5.22
C LEU A 78 2.63 13.08 -5.94
N SER A 79 2.72 14.16 -6.72
CA SER A 79 4.00 14.61 -7.25
C SER A 79 4.65 15.57 -6.26
N MET A 80 5.95 15.45 -6.03
CA MET A 80 6.71 16.34 -5.16
C MET A 80 8.15 16.52 -5.63
N HIS A 81 8.77 17.61 -5.20
CA HIS A 81 10.14 17.92 -5.56
C HIS A 81 11.12 16.95 -4.88
N GLN A 82 12.25 16.71 -5.52
CA GLN A 82 13.38 16.07 -4.86
C GLN A 82 14.08 17.08 -3.94
N PRO A 83 14.66 16.63 -2.81
CA PRO A 83 14.84 15.24 -2.38
C PRO A 83 13.67 14.62 -1.59
N TRP A 84 12.67 15.42 -1.19
CA TRP A 84 11.58 14.96 -0.32
C TRP A 84 10.85 13.73 -0.87
N ALA A 85 10.69 13.61 -2.19
CA ALA A 85 10.05 12.46 -2.82
C ALA A 85 10.75 11.14 -2.47
N SER A 86 12.08 11.08 -2.66
CA SER A 86 12.86 9.90 -2.30
C SER A 86 12.86 9.66 -0.79
N LEU A 87 13.03 10.72 0.02
CA LEU A 87 13.04 10.57 1.48
C LEU A 87 11.73 10.00 2.02
N LEU A 88 10.60 10.34 1.41
CA LEU A 88 9.28 9.83 1.79
C LEU A 88 9.13 8.34 1.46
N VAL A 89 9.53 7.90 0.26
CA VAL A 89 9.44 6.48 -0.12
C VAL A 89 10.50 5.59 0.53
N CYS A 90 11.60 6.18 1.02
CA CYS A 90 12.58 5.48 1.85
C CYS A 90 12.17 5.43 3.34
N GLY A 91 11.07 6.10 3.73
CA GLY A 91 10.59 6.10 5.12
C GLY A 91 11.36 7.00 6.08
N ILE A 92 12.24 7.85 5.54
CA ILE A 92 13.02 8.84 6.30
C ILE A 92 12.11 10.02 6.63
N LYS A 93 11.48 10.59 5.60
CA LYS A 93 10.41 11.57 5.76
C LYS A 93 9.11 10.83 6.01
N ARG A 94 8.35 11.21 7.04
CA ARG A 94 7.09 10.50 7.42
C ARG A 94 5.85 11.36 7.34
N HIS A 95 5.99 12.68 7.42
CA HIS A 95 4.89 13.63 7.51
C HIS A 95 4.97 14.66 6.39
N GLU A 96 4.06 14.57 5.43
CA GLU A 96 4.08 15.43 4.25
C GLU A 96 3.27 16.71 4.48
N GLY A 97 3.93 17.87 4.41
CA GLY A 97 3.31 19.18 4.63
C GLY A 97 2.69 19.77 3.36
N ARG A 98 1.45 20.26 3.45
CA ARG A 98 0.71 20.89 2.35
C ARG A 98 -0.11 22.11 2.80
N SER A 99 -0.43 22.96 1.83
CA SER A 99 -1.34 24.11 2.00
C SER A 99 -2.83 23.73 1.87
N TRP A 100 -3.12 22.48 1.51
CA TRP A 100 -4.47 21.98 1.26
C TRP A 100 -4.73 20.68 2.02
N TYR A 101 -5.98 20.51 2.44
CA TYR A 101 -6.47 19.32 3.13
C TYR A 101 -6.77 18.19 2.13
N THR A 102 -6.57 16.94 2.57
CA THR A 102 -7.02 15.75 1.84
C THR A 102 -7.83 14.80 2.72
N SER A 103 -8.97 14.34 2.18
CA SER A 103 -9.72 13.23 2.75
C SER A 103 -9.20 11.87 2.28
N HIS A 104 -8.17 11.82 1.44
CA HIS A 104 -7.59 10.57 0.96
C HIS A 104 -6.98 9.77 2.11
N ARG A 105 -7.25 8.47 2.11
CA ARG A 105 -6.72 7.50 3.08
C ARG A 105 -6.36 6.22 2.36
N GLY A 106 -5.32 5.54 2.85
CA GLY A 106 -4.75 4.36 2.22
C GLY A 106 -3.62 4.72 1.24
N LYS A 107 -3.40 3.84 0.26
CA LYS A 107 -2.25 3.92 -0.66
C LYS A 107 -2.20 5.23 -1.44
N LEU A 108 -1.04 5.87 -1.43
CA LEU A 108 -0.70 7.08 -2.16
C LEU A 108 0.61 6.86 -2.92
N TRP A 109 0.55 6.93 -4.24
CA TRP A 109 1.73 6.84 -5.09
C TRP A 109 2.56 8.12 -5.02
N ILE A 110 3.89 7.99 -4.97
CA ILE A 110 4.82 9.11 -4.86
C ILE A 110 5.66 9.22 -6.12
N ALA A 111 5.61 10.40 -6.70
CA ALA A 111 6.21 10.76 -7.96
C ALA A 111 7.19 11.93 -7.78
N SER A 112 8.40 11.85 -8.33
CA SER A 112 9.27 13.01 -8.40
C SER A 112 8.87 13.92 -9.55
N THR A 113 8.83 15.24 -9.30
CA THR A 113 8.71 16.23 -10.39
C THR A 113 9.92 16.18 -11.32
N ALA A 114 9.82 16.77 -12.51
CA ALA A 114 10.93 16.88 -13.46
C ALA A 114 12.01 17.91 -13.06
N LYS A 115 11.85 18.62 -11.94
CA LYS A 115 12.85 19.57 -11.45
C LYS A 115 14.07 18.79 -10.95
N GLU A 116 15.25 19.17 -11.43
CA GLU A 116 16.51 18.61 -10.97
C GLU A 116 16.74 18.94 -9.48
N PRO A 117 17.20 17.96 -8.67
CA PRO A 117 17.49 18.20 -7.27
C PRO A 117 18.69 19.13 -7.09
N ASP A 118 18.59 20.06 -6.17
CA ASP A 118 19.71 20.91 -5.77
C ASP A 118 20.61 20.14 -4.78
N PRO A 119 21.91 19.93 -5.08
CA PRO A 119 22.83 19.24 -4.18
C PRO A 119 22.96 19.87 -2.79
N ALA A 120 22.83 21.19 -2.68
CA ALA A 120 22.86 21.87 -1.39
C ALA A 120 21.64 21.49 -0.55
N VAL A 121 20.45 21.51 -1.16
CA VAL A 121 19.19 21.12 -0.50
C VAL A 121 19.20 19.65 -0.09
N ILE A 122 19.78 18.77 -0.91
CA ILE A 122 19.98 17.35 -0.53
C ILE A 122 20.80 17.27 0.75
N LYS A 123 21.99 17.88 0.76
CA LYS A 123 22.90 17.80 1.89
C LYS A 123 22.28 18.37 3.18
N ASP A 124 21.60 19.50 3.08
CA ASP A 124 20.95 20.15 4.21
C ASP A 124 19.85 19.27 4.81
N LEU A 125 19.03 18.63 3.96
CA LEU A 125 17.97 17.72 4.42
C LEU A 125 18.51 16.40 4.96
N GLU A 126 19.56 15.84 4.38
CA GLU A 126 20.22 14.65 4.93
C GLU A 126 20.80 14.93 6.32
N SER A 127 21.44 16.09 6.50
CA SER A 127 21.94 16.51 7.82
C SER A 127 20.79 16.71 8.81
N PHE A 128 19.74 17.44 8.41
CA PHE A 128 18.56 17.66 9.25
C PHE A 128 17.97 16.33 9.73
N TYR A 129 17.74 15.38 8.83
CA TYR A 129 17.12 14.10 9.20
C TYR A 129 18.04 13.21 10.03
N LYS A 130 19.35 13.29 9.80
CA LYS A 130 20.33 12.58 10.62
C LYS A 130 20.31 13.08 12.06
N ASP A 131 20.27 14.39 12.25
CA ASP A 131 20.20 15.01 13.58
C ASP A 131 18.83 14.76 14.23
N TYR A 132 17.74 14.86 13.46
CA TYR A 132 16.38 14.68 13.94
C TYR A 132 16.10 13.27 14.50
N TYR A 133 16.76 12.25 13.94
CA TYR A 133 16.60 10.86 14.35
C TYR A 133 17.87 10.28 14.99
N GLU A 134 18.77 11.12 15.52
CA GLU A 134 20.05 10.70 16.12
C GLU A 134 19.86 9.57 17.15
N ASP A 135 18.80 9.64 17.96
CA ASP A 135 18.47 8.63 18.99
C ASP A 135 17.91 7.31 18.42
N SER A 136 17.47 7.29 17.16
CA SER A 136 16.79 6.15 16.52
C SER A 136 17.74 5.19 15.80
N GLY A 137 19.03 5.52 15.74
CA GLY A 137 20.07 4.72 15.07
C GLY A 137 20.48 5.26 13.69
N ASP A 138 21.30 4.49 12.97
CA ASP A 138 21.83 4.91 11.68
C ASP A 138 20.75 4.95 10.59
N ILE A 139 20.53 6.14 10.02
CA ILE A 139 19.71 6.32 8.82
C ILE A 139 20.54 6.04 7.58
N THR A 140 20.00 5.20 6.70
CA THR A 140 20.57 4.98 5.36
C THR A 140 19.85 5.86 4.35
N PHE A 141 20.55 6.84 3.80
CA PHE A 141 20.04 7.70 2.74
C PHE A 141 20.12 7.03 1.36
N PRO A 142 19.22 7.38 0.42
CA PRO A 142 19.24 6.84 -0.93
C PRO A 142 20.49 7.32 -1.69
N SER A 143 21.07 6.44 -2.50
CA SER A 143 22.27 6.76 -3.30
C SER A 143 22.01 7.73 -4.45
N SER A 144 20.74 7.95 -4.83
CA SER A 144 20.36 8.83 -5.93
C SER A 144 18.94 9.39 -5.75
N TYR A 145 18.71 10.58 -6.33
CA TYR A 145 17.45 11.31 -6.27
C TYR A 145 16.88 11.55 -7.68
N PRO A 146 16.26 10.53 -8.31
CA PRO A 146 15.87 10.63 -9.71
C PRO A 146 14.65 11.52 -9.90
N SER A 147 14.68 12.37 -10.94
CA SER A 147 13.62 13.32 -11.30
C SER A 147 12.65 12.72 -12.34
N GLY A 148 11.41 13.21 -12.37
CA GLY A 148 10.41 12.87 -13.38
C GLY A 148 9.96 11.41 -13.41
N CYS A 149 10.04 10.68 -12.30
CA CYS A 149 9.69 9.26 -12.24
C CYS A 149 8.83 8.89 -11.02
N LEU A 150 8.05 7.83 -11.18
CA LEU A 150 7.31 7.17 -10.11
C LEU A 150 8.31 6.38 -9.27
N LEU A 151 8.36 6.70 -7.99
CA LEU A 151 9.37 6.17 -7.08
C LEU A 151 8.86 5.01 -6.25
N GLY A 152 7.60 5.06 -5.82
CA GLY A 152 7.08 4.20 -4.77
C GLY A 152 5.69 4.60 -4.34
N CYS A 153 5.25 4.06 -3.22
CA CYS A 153 4.05 4.50 -2.56
C CYS A 153 4.24 4.50 -1.04
N VAL A 154 3.34 5.23 -0.39
CA VAL A 154 3.16 5.25 1.06
C VAL A 154 1.68 5.05 1.35
N GLU A 155 1.35 4.83 2.62
CA GLU A 155 -0.03 4.79 3.08
C GLU A 155 -0.33 6.02 3.93
N VAL A 156 -1.40 6.74 3.58
CA VAL A 156 -1.86 7.91 4.34
C VAL A 156 -2.88 7.46 5.38
N SER A 157 -2.51 7.52 6.66
CA SER A 157 -3.41 7.22 7.77
C SER A 157 -4.24 8.43 8.19
N ASP A 158 -3.66 9.63 8.12
CA ASP A 158 -4.34 10.84 8.55
C ASP A 158 -3.88 12.12 7.81
N CYS A 159 -4.66 13.18 7.94
CA CYS A 159 -4.36 14.52 7.46
C CYS A 159 -4.78 15.50 8.54
N LEU A 160 -3.82 15.97 9.32
CA LEU A 160 -4.02 16.84 10.48
C LEU A 160 -3.85 18.31 10.07
N ASN A 161 -4.59 19.21 10.70
CA ASN A 161 -4.27 20.63 10.61
C ASN A 161 -3.05 20.96 11.52
N ARG A 162 -2.52 22.18 11.40
CA ARG A 162 -1.34 22.61 12.15
C ARG A 162 -1.46 22.41 13.66
N ASP A 163 -2.58 22.83 14.25
CA ASP A 163 -2.76 22.80 15.70
C ASP A 163 -2.84 21.35 16.20
N GLU A 164 -3.65 20.51 15.53
CA GLU A 164 -3.75 19.07 15.81
C GLU A 164 -2.42 18.34 15.65
N TYR A 165 -1.65 18.73 14.63
CA TYR A 165 -0.34 18.16 14.36
C TYR A 165 0.67 18.53 15.44
N THR A 166 0.72 19.79 15.86
CA THR A 166 1.60 20.24 16.96
C THR A 166 1.24 19.56 18.29
N ASP A 167 -0.05 19.37 18.58
CA ASP A 167 -0.48 18.68 19.80
C ASP A 167 -0.06 17.20 19.81
N LYS A 168 -0.17 16.52 18.66
CA LYS A 168 0.14 15.08 18.54
C LYS A 168 1.63 14.80 18.30
N TYR A 169 2.32 15.70 17.62
CA TYR A 169 3.72 15.63 17.23
C TYR A 169 4.42 16.96 17.59
N PRO A 170 4.68 17.21 18.88
CA PRO A 170 5.25 18.50 19.33
C PRO A 170 6.61 18.80 18.73
N ASN A 171 7.39 17.76 18.41
CA ASN A 171 8.68 17.88 17.72
C ASN A 171 8.56 17.47 16.24
N GLY A 172 7.39 17.62 15.61
CA GLY A 172 7.16 17.13 14.25
C GLY A 172 8.03 17.79 13.18
N GLU A 173 8.27 17.10 12.07
CA GLU A 173 9.13 17.53 10.96
C GLU A 173 8.51 18.57 9.97
N SER A 174 7.33 19.10 10.27
CA SER A 174 6.57 19.94 9.32
C SER A 174 5.83 21.06 10.04
N GLU A 175 5.83 22.25 9.43
CA GLU A 175 5.13 23.44 9.91
C GLU A 175 3.98 23.87 8.98
N SER A 176 3.60 23.00 8.03
CA SER A 176 2.57 23.31 7.04
C SER A 176 1.17 23.37 7.64
N GLN A 177 0.23 24.00 6.91
CA GLN A 177 -1.17 24.15 7.36
C GLN A 177 -1.88 22.81 7.53
N PHE A 178 -1.60 21.87 6.62
CA PHE A 178 -2.07 20.50 6.68
C PHE A 178 -0.87 19.55 6.58
N VAL A 179 -0.90 18.47 7.36
CA VAL A 179 0.18 17.50 7.39
C VAL A 179 -0.37 16.09 7.22
N PHE A 180 0.08 15.40 6.19
CA PHE A 180 -0.33 14.04 5.88
C PHE A 180 0.57 13.08 6.64
N ILE A 181 -0.02 12.19 7.43
CA ILE A 181 0.70 11.19 8.20
C ILE A 181 0.87 9.95 7.31
N CYS A 182 2.11 9.73 6.87
CA CYS A 182 2.45 8.66 5.95
C CYS A 182 3.18 7.53 6.69
N HIS A 183 2.84 6.28 6.37
CA HIS A 183 3.51 5.08 6.87
C HIS A 183 3.61 4.01 5.79
N SER A 184 4.13 2.84 6.14
CA SER A 184 4.30 1.70 5.23
C SER A 184 4.97 2.06 3.89
N PRO A 185 6.16 2.71 3.90
CA PRO A 185 6.83 3.14 2.67
C PRO A 185 7.28 1.94 1.83
N GLN A 186 7.04 2.01 0.52
CA GLN A 186 7.41 0.97 -0.45
C GLN A 186 8.07 1.61 -1.67
N GLU A 187 9.39 1.46 -1.82
CA GLU A 187 10.12 1.87 -3.03
C GLU A 187 9.93 0.83 -4.15
N LEU A 188 9.74 1.31 -5.39
CA LEU A 188 9.72 0.45 -6.58
C LEU A 188 11.14 0.02 -6.94
N LEU A 189 11.31 -1.28 -7.22
CA LEU A 189 12.58 -1.82 -7.72
C LEU A 189 13.00 -1.18 -9.05
N ILE A 190 12.03 -0.81 -9.89
CA ILE A 190 12.26 -0.18 -11.19
C ILE A 190 11.47 1.12 -11.26
N LYS A 191 12.19 2.23 -11.21
CA LYS A 191 11.64 3.59 -11.30
C LYS A 191 11.09 3.84 -12.70
N GLN A 192 9.81 4.19 -12.78
CA GLN A 192 9.10 4.38 -14.05
C GLN A 192 9.05 5.86 -14.40
N PRO A 193 9.58 6.32 -15.53
CA PRO A 193 9.40 7.71 -15.97
C PRO A 193 7.91 8.05 -16.02
N ILE A 194 7.46 9.23 -15.55
CA ILE A 194 6.02 9.60 -15.48
C ILE A 194 5.47 10.11 -16.82
N LYS A 195 6.35 10.39 -17.80
CA LYS A 195 5.94 10.84 -19.13
C LYS A 195 5.24 9.71 -19.89
N GLY A 196 3.92 9.59 -19.73
CA GLY A 196 3.08 8.59 -20.39
C GLY A 196 1.74 8.37 -19.67
N LYS A 197 0.83 7.57 -20.25
CA LYS A 197 -0.36 7.07 -19.52
C LYS A 197 0.09 5.98 -18.55
N HIS A 198 0.36 6.32 -17.30
CA HIS A 198 0.70 5.33 -16.27
C HIS A 198 -0.58 4.79 -15.61
N LYS A 199 -0.74 3.46 -15.64
CA LYS A 199 -1.90 2.78 -15.04
C LYS A 199 -1.98 2.91 -13.51
N LEU A 200 -0.91 3.37 -12.87
CA LEU A 200 -0.79 3.48 -11.41
C LEU A 200 -1.08 4.89 -10.88
N CYS A 201 -0.97 5.93 -11.71
CA CYS A 201 -1.24 7.32 -11.31
C CYS A 201 -2.37 7.86 -12.18
N GLU A 202 -3.60 7.71 -11.71
CA GLU A 202 -4.81 8.22 -12.35
C GLU A 202 -5.12 9.67 -11.93
N TYR A 203 -4.81 10.05 -10.69
CA TYR A 203 -5.06 11.39 -10.15
C TYR A 203 -3.79 11.98 -9.58
N ILE A 204 -3.26 13.03 -10.21
CA ILE A 204 -2.05 13.72 -9.74
C ILE A 204 -2.45 14.92 -8.89
N LEU A 205 -2.10 14.88 -7.62
CA LEU A 205 -2.10 16.03 -6.73
C LEU A 205 -0.82 16.82 -7.03
N VAL A 206 -0.99 17.95 -7.70
CA VAL A 206 0.12 18.78 -8.21
C VAL A 206 0.58 19.73 -7.12
N VAL A 207 1.90 19.95 -7.04
CA VAL A 207 2.49 20.99 -6.20
C VAL A 207 2.20 22.35 -6.81
N TYR A 208 1.49 23.20 -6.08
CA TYR A 208 1.57 24.66 -6.26
C TYR A 208 2.41 25.17 -5.09
N HIS A 209 3.61 25.65 -5.38
CA HIS A 209 4.34 26.55 -4.48
C HIS A 209 4.01 27.98 -4.87
#